data_AF-A0AAD0RIH6-F1
#
_entry.id   AF-A0AAD0RIH6-F1
#
_cell.length_a   1.000
_cell.length_b   1.000
_cell.length_c   1.000
_cell.angle_alpha   90.00
_cell.angle_beta   90.00
_cell.angle_gamma   90.00
#
_symmetry.space_group_name_H-M   'P 1'
#
loop_
_entity.id
_entity.type
_entity.pdbx_description
1 polymer ?
#
loop_
_entity_poly.entity_id
_entity_poly.type
_entity_poly.pdbx_seq_one_letter_code
_entity_poly.pdbx_strand_id
1 'polypeptide(L)'
;MTRKLMKITNSIELLDWFKTAIDVDSDYMAAKLLCITTQNVSSVRTGKSEFSELTCLKILLVGDHPEPLETMAIIQAHKAESRGDEEAAKIWRKSVA
;
A
#
# COMPACT_ATOMS: atom_id res chain seq x y z
N MET A 1 19.67 -3.78 -13.31
CA MET A 1 18.63 -2.78 -13.63
C MET A 1 18.16 -2.16 -12.33
N THR A 2 18.53 -0.90 -12.07
CA THR A 2 18.07 -0.17 -10.89
C THR A 2 16.58 0.16 -11.11
N ARG A 3 15.68 -0.67 -10.55
CA ARG A 3 14.25 -0.35 -10.54
C ARG A 3 14.11 0.99 -9.84
N LYS A 4 13.64 2.02 -10.57
CA LYS A 4 13.24 3.30 -9.97
C LYS A 4 12.26 2.95 -8.85
N LEU A 5 12.64 3.19 -7.58
CA LEU A 5 11.74 3.00 -6.45
C LEU A 5 10.50 3.83 -6.73
N MET A 6 9.39 3.15 -7.06
CA MET A 6 8.10 3.78 -7.20
C MET A 6 7.79 4.38 -5.84
N LYS A 7 7.48 5.68 -5.79
CA LYS A 7 7.10 6.33 -4.53
C LYS A 7 5.70 5.83 -4.19
N ILE A 8 5.57 4.95 -3.20
CA ILE A 8 4.30 4.35 -2.81
C ILE A 8 3.64 5.26 -1.77
N THR A 9 2.52 5.86 -2.13
CA THR A 9 1.77 6.82 -1.30
C THR A 9 0.33 6.41 -1.04
N ASN A 10 -0.22 5.47 -1.82
CA ASN A 10 -1.60 5.00 -1.67
C ASN A 10 -1.74 3.49 -1.96
N SER A 11 -2.92 2.93 -1.72
CA SER A 11 -3.17 1.50 -1.89
C SER A 11 -3.11 1.00 -3.33
N ILE A 12 -3.36 1.85 -4.33
CA ILE A 12 -3.26 1.47 -5.74
C ILE A 12 -1.79 1.28 -6.09
N GLU A 13 -0.95 2.27 -5.77
CA GLU A 13 0.49 2.21 -5.97
C GLU A 13 1.12 1.05 -5.20
N LEU A 14 0.64 0.79 -3.98
CA LEU A 14 1.09 -0.35 -3.19
C LEU A 14 0.78 -1.68 -3.86
N LEU A 15 -0.42 -1.83 -4.42
CA LEU A 15 -0.83 -3.04 -5.14
C LEU A 15 -0.01 -3.24 -6.42
N ASP A 16 0.24 -2.18 -7.17
CA ASP A 16 1.04 -2.25 -8.41
C ASP A 16 2.50 -2.57 -8.13
N TRP A 17 3.07 -1.96 -7.10
CA TRP A 17 4.39 -2.33 -6.62
C TRP A 17 4.44 -3.79 -6.20
N PHE A 18 3.48 -4.26 -5.40
CA PHE A 18 3.46 -5.63 -4.91
C PHE A 18 3.42 -6.64 -6.05
N LYS A 19 2.53 -6.44 -7.02
CA LYS A 19 2.42 -7.27 -8.23
C LYS A 19 3.74 -7.34 -9.00
N THR A 20 4.44 -6.22 -9.10
CA THR A 20 5.77 -6.14 -9.73
C THR A 20 6.86 -6.84 -8.89
N ALA A 21 6.74 -6.81 -7.56
CA ALA A 21 7.68 -7.45 -6.65
C ALA A 21 7.61 -8.98 -6.75
N ILE A 22 6.41 -9.53 -6.87
CA ILE A 22 6.17 -10.99 -6.91
C ILE A 22 5.99 -11.56 -8.33
N ASP A 23 6.18 -10.75 -9.36
CA ASP A 23 6.07 -11.13 -10.78
C ASP A 23 4.69 -11.71 -11.17
N VAL A 24 3.60 -11.02 -10.79
CA VAL A 24 2.23 -11.40 -11.18
C VAL A 24 1.45 -10.25 -11.81
N ASP A 25 0.83 -10.50 -12.96
CA ASP A 25 0.00 -9.49 -13.65
C ASP A 25 -1.47 -9.50 -13.22
N SER A 26 -1.91 -10.52 -12.48
CA SER A 26 -3.31 -10.73 -12.14
C SER A 26 -3.68 -10.23 -10.74
N ASP A 27 -4.66 -9.33 -10.67
CA ASP A 27 -5.26 -8.88 -9.40
C ASP A 27 -5.91 -10.04 -8.63
N TYR A 28 -6.41 -11.05 -9.32
CA TYR A 28 -6.91 -12.28 -8.70
C TYR A 28 -5.80 -13.06 -7.98
N MET A 29 -4.63 -13.19 -8.60
CA MET A 29 -3.48 -13.87 -7.99
C MET A 29 -2.97 -13.09 -6.78
N ALA A 30 -2.88 -11.76 -6.88
CA ALA A 30 -2.53 -10.90 -5.75
C ALA A 30 -3.52 -11.07 -4.59
N ALA A 31 -4.84 -11.08 -4.87
CA ALA A 31 -5.87 -11.31 -3.85
C ALA A 31 -5.68 -12.65 -3.12
N LYS A 32 -5.41 -13.72 -3.88
CA LYS A 32 -5.20 -15.07 -3.35
C LYS A 32 -3.97 -15.15 -2.45
N LEU A 33 -2.84 -14.56 -2.87
CA LEU A 33 -1.60 -14.54 -2.08
C LEU A 33 -1.74 -13.72 -0.79
N LEU A 34 -2.46 -12.61 -0.87
CA LEU A 34 -2.73 -11.75 0.28
C LEU A 34 -3.86 -12.28 1.19
N CYS A 35 -4.51 -13.39 0.82
CA CYS A 35 -5.69 -13.93 1.49
C CYS A 35 -6.79 -12.87 1.70
N ILE A 36 -7.01 -12.00 0.70
CA ILE A 36 -8.09 -11.00 0.69
C ILE A 36 -9.08 -11.31 -0.42
N THR A 37 -10.28 -10.74 -0.34
CA THR A 37 -11.30 -10.96 -1.37
C THR A 37 -10.95 -10.17 -2.64
N THR A 38 -11.34 -10.71 -3.80
CA THR A 38 -11.25 -9.97 -5.09
C THR A 38 -12.05 -8.67 -5.06
N GLN A 39 -13.15 -8.63 -4.31
CA GLN A 39 -13.94 -7.42 -4.09
C GLN A 39 -13.14 -6.33 -3.35
N ASN A 40 -12.30 -6.71 -2.39
CA ASN A 40 -11.43 -5.76 -1.69
C ASN A 40 -10.41 -5.15 -2.65
N VAL A 41 -9.76 -5.99 -3.48
CA VAL A 41 -8.84 -5.52 -4.53
C VAL A 41 -9.56 -4.61 -5.54
N SER A 42 -10.74 -5.00 -6.02
CA SER A 42 -11.55 -4.20 -6.95
C SER A 42 -11.94 -2.84 -6.37
N SER A 43 -12.29 -2.80 -5.07
CA SER A 43 -12.63 -1.54 -4.40
C SER A 43 -11.43 -0.59 -4.27
N VAL A 44 -10.22 -1.14 -4.08
CA VAL A 44 -8.97 -0.35 -4.15
C VAL A 44 -8.70 0.14 -5.56
N ARG A 45 -8.80 -0.74 -6.56
CA ARG A 45 -8.56 -0.39 -7.98
C ARG A 45 -9.47 0.72 -8.49
N THR A 46 -10.71 0.77 -8.01
CA THR A 46 -11.69 1.80 -8.38
C THR A 46 -11.59 3.07 -7.54
N GLY A 47 -10.63 3.16 -6.62
CA GLY A 47 -10.48 4.30 -5.70
C GLY A 47 -11.61 4.43 -4.68
N LYS A 48 -12.48 3.42 -4.56
CA LYS A 48 -13.60 3.42 -3.62
C LYS A 48 -13.16 3.20 -2.17
N SER A 49 -12.04 2.51 -1.97
CA SER A 49 -11.49 2.21 -0.65
C SER A 49 -9.97 2.16 -0.66
N GLU A 50 -9.38 2.22 0.52
CA GLU A 50 -7.95 1.98 0.75
C GLU A 50 -7.78 0.69 1.57
N PHE A 51 -6.62 0.04 1.45
CA PHE A 51 -6.25 -1.09 2.30
C PHE A 51 -6.17 -0.67 3.78
N SER A 52 -6.49 -1.61 4.67
CA SER A 52 -6.27 -1.42 6.11
C SER A 52 -4.77 -1.33 6.43
N GLU A 53 -4.41 -0.77 7.58
CA GLU A 53 -3.01 -0.71 8.06
C GLU A 53 -2.35 -2.10 8.05
N LEU A 54 -3.04 -3.10 8.63
CA LEU A 54 -2.57 -4.48 8.67
C LEU A 54 -2.38 -5.06 7.26
N THR A 55 -3.29 -4.76 6.33
CA THR A 55 -3.17 -5.20 4.94
C THR A 55 -2.00 -4.52 4.25
N CYS A 56 -1.78 -3.23 4.44
CA CYS A 56 -0.62 -2.51 3.90
C CYS A 56 0.68 -3.14 4.39
N LEU A 57 0.81 -3.36 5.70
CA LEU A 57 1.99 -3.99 6.30
C LEU A 57 2.20 -5.40 5.75
N LYS A 58 1.13 -6.21 5.65
CA LYS A 58 1.20 -7.55 5.08
C LYS A 58 1.72 -7.51 3.63
N ILE A 59 1.21 -6.61 2.80
CA ILE A 59 1.64 -6.47 1.40
C ILE A 59 3.14 -6.14 1.34
N LEU A 60 3.59 -5.17 2.13
CA LEU A 60 4.99 -4.73 2.16
C LEU A 60 5.93 -5.84 2.63
N LEU A 61 5.54 -6.61 3.65
CA LEU A 61 6.33 -7.73 4.16
C LEU A 61 6.35 -8.91 3.20
N VAL A 62 5.22 -9.28 2.60
CA VAL A 62 5.16 -10.40 1.65
C VAL A 62 5.89 -10.08 0.34
N GLY A 63 5.92 -8.81 -0.06
CA GLY A 63 6.67 -8.35 -1.23
C GLY A 63 8.14 -8.02 -0.96
N ASP A 64 8.67 -8.32 0.22
CA ASP A 64 10.04 -8.00 0.65
C ASP A 64 10.43 -6.53 0.38
N HIS A 65 9.54 -5.58 0.70
CA HIS A 65 9.86 -4.15 0.57
C HIS A 65 11.07 -3.81 1.46
N PRO A 66 12.07 -3.05 0.98
CA PRO A 66 13.26 -2.72 1.78
C PRO A 66 12.94 -1.88 3.02
N GLU A 67 11.93 -1.02 2.92
CA GLU A 67 11.53 -0.05 3.96
C GLU A 67 10.04 -0.17 4.31
N PRO A 68 9.56 -1.30 4.88
CA PRO A 68 8.13 -1.58 4.99
C PRO A 68 7.41 -0.65 5.97
N LEU A 69 8.05 -0.28 7.09
CA LEU A 69 7.43 0.61 8.08
C LEU A 69 7.37 2.06 7.59
N GLU A 70 8.42 2.52 6.92
CA GLU A 70 8.49 3.87 6.34
C GLU A 70 7.41 4.04 5.27
N THR A 71 7.34 3.11 4.31
CA THR A 71 6.32 3.14 3.26
C THR A 71 4.91 3.05 3.84
N MET A 72 4.69 2.21 4.86
CA MET A 72 3.39 2.13 5.52
C MET A 72 2.99 3.48 6.14
N ALA A 73 3.91 4.16 6.82
CA ALA A 73 3.66 5.47 7.41
C ALA A 73 3.37 6.54 6.36
N ILE A 74 4.07 6.54 5.23
CA ILE A 74 3.77 7.42 4.08
C ILE A 74 2.33 7.20 3.57
N ILE A 75 1.93 5.94 3.39
CA ILE A 75 0.56 5.60 2.97
C ILE A 75 -0.47 6.06 4.01
N GLN A 76 -0.22 5.83 5.31
CA GLN A 76 -1.18 6.24 6.34
C GLN A 76 -1.27 7.76 6.47
N ALA A 77 -0.18 8.49 6.29
CA ALA A 77 -0.19 9.95 6.22
C ALA A 77 -1.11 10.42 5.08
N HIS A 78 -0.90 9.91 3.86
CA HIS A 78 -1.73 10.26 2.71
C HIS A 78 -3.21 9.92 2.92
N LYS A 79 -3.50 8.76 3.52
CA LYS A 79 -4.87 8.35 3.87
C LYS A 79 -5.51 9.25 4.93
N ALA A 80 -4.74 9.80 5.86
CA ALA A 80 -5.25 10.71 6.88
C ALA A 80 -5.60 12.07 6.25
N GLU A 81 -4.73 12.58 5.38
CA GLU A 81 -4.97 13.82 4.64
C GLU A 81 -6.21 13.75 3.75
N SER A 82 -6.39 12.66 3.02
CA SER A 82 -7.58 12.49 2.15
C SER A 82 -8.89 12.44 2.94
N ARG A 83 -8.84 12.14 4.24
CA ARG A 83 -9.97 12.15 5.17
C ARG A 83 -10.10 13.47 5.94
N GLY A 84 -9.20 14.43 5.74
CA GLY A 84 -9.16 15.70 6.47
C GLY A 84 -8.63 15.59 7.90
N ASP A 85 -7.96 14.48 8.26
CA ASP A 85 -7.35 14.29 9.57
C ASP A 85 -5.89 14.76 9.56
N GLU A 86 -5.72 16.09 9.66
CA GLU A 86 -4.41 16.73 9.59
C GLU A 86 -3.47 16.33 10.75
N GLU A 87 -4.02 16.10 11.94
CA GLU A 87 -3.22 15.74 13.11
C GLU A 87 -2.66 14.32 12.99
N ALA A 88 -3.48 13.34 12.57
CA ALA A 88 -2.98 12.00 12.28
C ALA A 88 -1.94 12.02 11.14
N ALA A 89 -2.17 12.82 10.08
CA ALA A 89 -1.21 12.96 8.99
C ALA A 89 0.15 13.49 9.46
N LYS A 90 0.16 14.51 10.35
CA LYS A 90 1.39 15.05 10.94
C LYS A 90 2.14 14.01 11.77
N ILE A 91 1.42 13.19 12.55
CA ILE A 91 2.04 12.13 13.36
C ILE A 91 2.74 11.11 12.46
N TRP A 92 2.04 10.61 11.43
CA TRP A 92 2.62 9.63 10.49
C TRP A 92 3.81 10.18 9.72
N ARG A 93 3.80 11.46 9.32
CA ARG A 93 4.96 12.07 8.67
C ARG A 93 6.17 12.19 9.57
N LYS A 94 5.98 12.46 10.86
CA LYS A 94 7.08 12.55 11.83
C LYS A 94 7.73 11.20 12.12
N SER A 95 7.04 10.08 11.92
CA SER A 95 7.62 8.75 12.16
C SER A 95 8.64 8.32 11.10
N VAL A 96 8.76 9.08 10.01
CA VAL A 96 9.65 8.82 8.87
C VAL A 96 10.61 9.96 8.56
N ALA A 97 10.60 11.01 9.39
CA ALA A 97 11.40 12.22 9.23
C ALA A 97 12.75 12.13 9.95
#